data_AF-A0A1X2GIA8-F1
#
_entry.id   AF-A0A1X2GIA8-F1
#
_cell.length_a   1.000
_cell.length_b   1.000
_cell.length_c   1.000
_cell.angle_alpha   90.00
_cell.angle_beta   90.00
_cell.angle_gamma   90.00
#
_symmetry.space_group_name_H-M   'P 1'
#
loop_
_entity.id
_entity.type
_entity.pdbx_description
1 polymer ?
#
loop_
_entity_poly.entity_id
_entity_poly.type
_entity_poly.pdbx_seq_one_letter_code
_entity_poly.pdbx_strand_id
1 'polypeptide(L)'
;MDPNKVLWGVIGTNVAIYGVWQYGISNYRQFGDPGCLQFMLRHFMNSPEAWQNGRWHTLLTSAFSHKDLDHLGINMLVLYSMGQGVLQAIGNSRFLLLYAGAGVAGSLATIFYRKYIRPSLERSRGRHALDNPTMGSLGASGSVMGLTTFFACACKWRLTPVLL
;
A
#
# COMPACT_ATOMS: atom_id res chain seq x y z
N MET A 1 11.20 17.74 13.76
CA MET A 1 11.07 17.55 12.29
C MET A 1 9.74 18.17 11.88
N ASP A 2 9.71 18.95 10.81
CA ASP A 2 8.49 19.63 10.35
C ASP A 2 7.44 18.60 9.90
N PRO A 3 6.20 18.64 10.42
CA PRO A 3 5.05 17.85 10.00
C PRO A 3 4.93 17.64 8.49
N ASN A 4 5.11 18.72 7.73
CA ASN A 4 4.99 18.70 6.28
C ASN A 4 6.08 17.86 5.63
N LYS A 5 7.32 17.90 6.18
CA LYS A 5 8.45 17.14 5.63
C LYS A 5 8.24 15.63 5.77
N VAL A 6 7.60 15.17 6.84
CA VAL A 6 7.32 13.74 7.05
C VAL A 6 6.28 13.25 6.04
N LEU A 7 5.18 13.99 5.87
CA LEU A 7 4.14 13.64 4.90
C LEU A 7 4.68 13.62 3.46
N TRP A 8 5.38 14.68 3.06
CA TRP A 8 6.03 14.75 1.75
C TRP A 8 7.10 13.66 1.58
N GLY A 9 7.79 13.26 2.65
CA GLY A 9 8.71 12.14 2.62
C GLY A 9 8.02 10.81 2.30
N VAL A 10 6.87 10.53 2.91
CA VAL A 10 6.08 9.32 2.62
C VAL A 10 5.54 9.36 1.19
N ILE A 11 4.97 10.49 0.76
CA ILE A 11 4.47 10.66 -0.62
C ILE A 11 5.61 10.47 -1.62
N GLY A 12 6.73 11.17 -1.43
CA GLY A 12 7.92 11.08 -2.27
C GLY A 12 8.48 9.67 -2.34
N THR A 13 8.45 8.91 -1.24
CA THR A 13 8.88 7.50 -1.23
C THR A 13 7.99 6.63 -2.11
N ASN A 14 6.66 6.77 -2.02
CA ASN A 14 5.72 6.04 -2.89
C ASN A 14 5.93 6.40 -4.37
N VAL A 15 6.10 7.69 -4.68
CA VAL A 15 6.34 8.17 -6.04
C VAL A 15 7.67 7.66 -6.59
N ALA A 16 8.73 7.66 -5.77
CA ALA A 16 10.04 7.13 -6.18
C ALA A 16 9.95 5.63 -6.50
N ILE A 17 9.32 4.83 -5.63
CA ILE A 17 9.11 3.39 -5.84
C ILE A 17 8.27 3.13 -7.09
N TYR A 18 7.22 3.93 -7.33
CA TYR A 18 6.46 3.89 -8.59
C TYR A 18 7.35 4.17 -9.80
N GLY A 19 8.26 5.14 -9.72
CA GLY A 19 9.26 5.42 -10.76
C GLY A 19 10.13 4.20 -11.08
N VAL A 20 10.58 3.46 -10.07
CA VAL A 20 11.35 2.22 -10.27
C VAL A 20 10.49 1.13 -10.93
N TRP A 21 9.21 1.01 -10.58
CA TRP A 21 8.27 0.13 -11.29
C TRP A 21 8.16 0.51 -12.77
N GLN A 22 7.95 1.79 -13.09
CA GLN A 22 7.82 2.23 -14.48
C GLN A 22 9.12 2.03 -15.26
N TYR A 23 10.27 2.26 -14.64
CA TYR A 23 11.57 1.97 -15.23
C TYR A 23 11.72 0.48 -15.56
N GLY A 24 11.45 -0.41 -14.60
CA GLY A 24 11.52 -1.86 -14.82
C GLY A 24 10.56 -2.35 -15.91
N ILE A 25 9.33 -1.84 -15.94
CA ILE A 25 8.33 -2.16 -16.97
C ILE A 25 8.80 -1.65 -18.34
N SER A 26 9.30 -0.42 -18.41
CA SER A 26 9.75 0.18 -19.67
C SER A 26 10.98 -0.53 -20.22
N ASN A 27 11.96 -0.85 -19.37
CA ASN A 27 13.16 -1.59 -19.74
C ASN A 27 12.82 -2.99 -20.29
N TYR A 28 11.90 -3.70 -19.63
CA TYR A 28 11.42 -5.00 -20.11
C TYR A 28 10.71 -4.89 -21.47
N ARG A 29 9.86 -3.88 -21.66
CA ARG A 29 9.14 -3.67 -22.93
C ARG A 29 10.04 -3.29 -24.10
N GLN A 30 11.09 -2.51 -23.86
CA GLN A 30 11.98 -2.01 -24.92
C GLN A 30 13.11 -2.99 -25.25
N PHE A 31 13.74 -3.59 -24.23
CA PHE A 31 14.96 -4.37 -24.38
C PHE A 31 14.79 -5.84 -24.02
N GLY A 32 13.63 -6.24 -23.51
CA GLY A 32 13.39 -7.62 -23.05
C GLY A 32 14.12 -7.99 -21.76
N ASP A 33 14.86 -7.07 -21.14
CA ASP A 33 15.60 -7.31 -19.89
C ASP A 33 14.66 -7.24 -18.67
N PRO A 34 14.40 -8.39 -18.00
CA PRO A 34 13.46 -8.45 -16.89
C PRO A 34 14.11 -8.11 -15.54
N GLY A 35 15.42 -7.83 -15.47
CA GLY A 35 16.17 -7.77 -14.20
C GLY A 35 15.56 -6.83 -13.16
N CYS A 36 15.33 -5.57 -13.54
CA CYS A 36 14.72 -4.58 -12.64
C CYS A 36 13.26 -4.93 -12.30
N LEU A 37 12.46 -5.37 -13.29
CA LEU A 37 11.08 -5.76 -13.04
C LEU A 37 10.98 -6.96 -12.08
N GLN A 38 11.85 -7.97 -12.26
CA GLN A 38 11.93 -9.13 -11.37
C GLN A 38 12.38 -8.74 -9.96
N PHE A 39 13.31 -7.80 -9.83
CA PHE A 39 13.67 -7.24 -8.53
C PHE A 39 12.45 -6.62 -7.84
N MET A 40 11.67 -5.78 -8.54
CA MET A 40 10.46 -5.18 -7.98
C MET A 40 9.41 -6.23 -7.61
N LEU A 41 9.14 -7.20 -8.49
CA LEU A 41 8.24 -8.32 -8.21
C LEU A 41 8.71 -9.16 -7.00
N ARG A 42 10.02 -9.29 -6.81
CA ARG A 42 10.58 -10.10 -5.72
C ARG A 42 10.55 -9.39 -4.36
N HIS A 43 10.75 -8.07 -4.35
CA HIS A 43 11.00 -7.31 -3.12
C HIS A 43 9.91 -6.29 -2.76
N PHE A 44 9.04 -5.90 -3.70
CA PHE A 44 8.05 -4.84 -3.53
C PHE A 44 6.60 -5.33 -3.78
N MET A 45 6.42 -6.62 -4.04
CA MET A 45 5.11 -7.26 -4.18
C MET A 45 4.92 -8.31 -3.08
N ASN A 46 3.77 -8.26 -2.41
CA ASN A 46 3.43 -9.20 -1.35
C ASN A 46 2.62 -10.37 -1.90
N SER A 47 3.07 -11.59 -1.67
CA SER A 47 2.37 -12.79 -2.13
C SER A 47 2.59 -13.97 -1.17
N PRO A 48 1.73 -15.00 -1.19
CA PRO A 48 1.92 -16.20 -0.38
C PRO A 48 3.28 -16.89 -0.66
N GLU A 49 3.75 -16.83 -1.90
CA GLU A 49 5.04 -17.39 -2.31
C GLU A 49 6.21 -16.55 -1.75
N ALA A 50 6.08 -15.23 -1.67
CA ALA A 50 7.10 -14.38 -1.04
C ALA A 50 7.35 -14.80 0.41
N TRP A 51 6.27 -15.02 1.15
CA TRP A 51 6.28 -15.48 2.53
C TRP A 51 6.91 -16.86 2.71
N GLN A 52 6.53 -17.83 1.88
CA GLN A 52 7.10 -19.19 1.92
C GLN A 52 8.62 -19.17 1.69
N ASN A 53 9.11 -18.19 0.91
CA ASN A 53 10.53 -17.98 0.65
C ASN A 53 11.22 -17.06 1.66
N GLY A 54 10.60 -16.78 2.82
CA GLY A 54 11.18 -15.98 3.89
C GLY A 54 11.24 -14.46 3.62
N ARG A 55 10.57 -13.95 2.58
CA ARG A 55 10.59 -12.54 2.19
C ARG A 55 9.57 -11.71 2.96
N TRP A 56 9.62 -11.74 4.29
CA TRP A 56 8.67 -11.05 5.16
C TRP A 56 8.69 -9.53 5.02
N HIS A 57 9.81 -8.97 4.55
CA HIS A 57 9.93 -7.54 4.26
C HIS A 57 8.90 -7.06 3.23
N THR A 58 8.37 -7.94 2.38
CA THR A 58 7.32 -7.59 1.40
C THR A 58 6.05 -7.08 2.06
N LEU A 59 5.81 -7.39 3.33
CA LEU A 59 4.67 -6.84 4.07
C LEU A 59 4.71 -5.34 4.20
N LEU A 60 5.90 -4.80 4.41
CA LEU A 60 6.14 -3.38 4.56
C LEU A 60 6.38 -2.73 3.20
N THR A 61 7.29 -3.28 2.38
CA THR A 61 7.67 -2.64 1.11
C THR A 61 6.52 -2.59 0.11
N SER A 62 5.61 -3.58 0.11
CA SER A 62 4.41 -3.54 -0.73
C SER A 62 3.44 -2.43 -0.35
N ALA A 63 3.45 -1.96 0.91
CA ALA A 63 2.64 -0.84 1.38
C ALA A 63 3.12 0.53 0.86
N PHE A 64 4.26 0.57 0.17
CA PHE A 64 4.78 1.76 -0.50
C PHE A 64 4.84 1.60 -2.04
N SER A 65 4.27 0.50 -2.55
CA SER A 65 4.46 0.09 -3.94
C SER A 65 3.21 0.27 -4.78
N HIS A 66 3.34 0.89 -5.95
CA HIS A 66 2.28 1.04 -6.93
C HIS A 66 2.84 0.75 -8.32
N LYS A 67 2.09 -0.01 -9.13
CA LYS A 67 2.42 -0.26 -10.54
C LYS A 67 1.57 0.61 -11.49
N ASP A 68 0.39 1.02 -11.04
CA ASP A 68 -0.60 1.78 -11.81
C ASP A 68 -0.70 3.22 -11.28
N LEU A 69 -0.84 4.19 -12.20
CA LEU A 69 -0.82 5.62 -11.87
C LEU A 69 -2.09 6.07 -11.13
N ASP A 70 -3.24 5.54 -11.52
CA ASP A 70 -4.54 5.79 -10.91
C ASP A 70 -4.57 5.34 -9.43
N HIS A 71 -4.08 4.13 -9.16
CA HIS A 71 -3.96 3.62 -7.80
C HIS A 71 -3.00 4.49 -6.96
N LEU A 72 -1.87 4.91 -7.50
CA LEU A 72 -0.97 5.83 -6.81
C LEU A 72 -1.64 7.17 -6.55
N GLY A 73 -2.24 7.78 -7.58
CA GLY A 73 -2.85 9.10 -7.52
C GLY A 73 -3.93 9.21 -6.46
N ILE A 74 -4.86 8.25 -6.43
CA ILE A 74 -5.94 8.22 -5.42
C ILE A 74 -5.35 8.06 -4.01
N ASN A 75 -4.39 7.15 -3.82
CA ASN A 75 -3.78 6.95 -2.50
C ASN A 75 -3.05 8.20 -2.01
N MET A 76 -2.28 8.86 -2.88
CA MET A 76 -1.54 10.07 -2.51
C MET A 76 -2.48 11.25 -2.26
N LEU A 77 -3.58 11.36 -3.01
CA LEU A 77 -4.61 12.38 -2.78
C LEU A 77 -5.26 12.22 -1.39
N VAL A 78 -5.66 11.00 -1.02
CA VAL A 78 -6.27 10.74 0.29
C VAL A 78 -5.23 10.90 1.40
N LEU A 79 -4.01 10.41 1.20
CA LEU A 79 -2.91 10.56 2.13
C LEU A 79 -2.60 12.04 2.40
N TYR A 80 -2.57 12.88 1.36
CA TYR A 80 -2.33 14.31 1.52
C TYR A 80 -3.49 14.99 2.27
N SER A 81 -4.73 14.68 1.87
CA SER A 81 -5.95 15.30 2.42
C SER A 81 -6.16 15.00 3.91
N MET A 82 -6.00 13.73 4.30
CA MET A 82 -6.25 13.28 5.68
C MET A 82 -4.97 13.27 6.53
N GLY A 83 -3.82 13.01 5.90
CA GLY A 83 -2.56 12.79 6.60
C GLY A 83 -2.09 14.00 7.39
N GLN A 84 -2.30 15.22 6.90
CA GLN A 84 -1.96 16.44 7.63
C GLN A 84 -2.68 16.53 8.99
N GLY A 85 -3.99 16.29 9.00
CA GLY A 85 -4.78 16.34 10.22
C GLY A 85 -4.41 15.23 11.21
N VAL A 86 -4.17 14.01 10.72
CA VAL A 86 -3.65 12.92 11.57
C VAL A 86 -2.30 13.28 12.16
N LEU A 87 -1.39 13.79 11.34
CA LEU A 87 -0.02 14.09 11.74
C LEU A 87 0.04 15.24 12.76
N GLN A 88 -0.83 16.23 12.65
CA GLN A 88 -1.03 17.26 13.68
C GLN A 88 -1.61 16.68 14.99
N ALA A 89 -2.48 15.67 14.90
CA ALA A 89 -3.12 15.08 16.08
C ALA A 89 -2.18 14.17 16.88
N ILE A 90 -1.33 13.37 16.22
CA ILE A 90 -0.50 12.35 16.91
C ILE A 90 1.01 12.58 16.80
N GLY A 91 1.44 13.54 15.98
CA GLY A 91 2.85 13.83 15.73
C GLY A 91 3.53 12.81 14.81
N ASN A 92 4.76 13.15 14.43
CA ASN A 92 5.52 12.47 13.37
C ASN A 92 5.73 10.97 13.59
N SER A 93 6.26 10.57 14.76
CA SER A 93 6.65 9.18 15.00
C SER A 93 5.43 8.24 15.04
N ARG A 94 4.35 8.70 15.67
CA ARG A 94 3.10 7.92 15.74
C ARG A 94 2.40 7.86 14.39
N PHE A 95 2.48 8.92 13.58
CA PHE A 95 2.01 8.89 12.20
C PHE A 95 2.73 7.83 11.37
N LEU A 96 4.06 7.80 11.43
CA LEU A 96 4.85 6.80 10.70
C LEU A 96 4.55 5.37 11.19
N LEU A 97 4.43 5.18 12.50
CA LEU A 97 4.06 3.88 13.07
C LEU A 97 2.67 3.45 12.63
N LEU A 98 1.70 4.37 12.61
CA LEU A 98 0.34 4.09 12.15
C LEU A 98 0.31 3.76 10.66
N TYR A 99 1.01 4.53 9.83
CA TYR A 99 1.12 4.26 8.39
C TYR A 99 1.74 2.88 8.13
N ALA A 100 2.90 2.59 8.74
CA ALA A 100 3.60 1.33 8.55
C ALA A 100 2.82 0.14 9.14
N GLY A 101 2.29 0.28 10.35
CA GLY A 101 1.52 -0.74 11.04
C GLY A 101 0.22 -1.10 10.32
N ALA A 102 -0.54 -0.10 9.87
CA ALA A 102 -1.75 -0.33 9.08
C ALA A 102 -1.43 -0.94 7.70
N GLY A 103 -0.31 -0.55 7.09
CA GLY A 103 0.20 -1.16 5.86
C GLY A 103 0.51 -2.64 6.03
N VAL A 104 1.29 -2.99 7.06
CA VAL A 104 1.63 -4.38 7.39
C VAL A 104 0.37 -5.19 7.72
N ALA A 105 -0.54 -4.64 8.53
CA ALA A 105 -1.80 -5.30 8.86
C ALA A 105 -2.67 -5.56 7.60
N GLY A 106 -2.76 -4.60 6.68
CA GLY A 106 -3.45 -4.77 5.40
C GLY A 106 -2.80 -5.84 4.51
N SER A 107 -1.47 -5.86 4.45
CA SER A 107 -0.71 -6.88 3.72
C SER A 107 -0.93 -8.28 4.31
N LEU A 108 -0.94 -8.40 5.65
CA LEU A 108 -1.25 -9.63 6.36
C LEU A 108 -2.67 -10.12 6.08
N ALA A 109 -3.66 -9.23 6.19
CA ALA A 109 -5.06 -9.54 5.89
C ALA A 109 -5.23 -10.04 4.46
N THR A 110 -4.50 -9.45 3.51
CA THR A 110 -4.52 -9.87 2.10
C THR A 110 -3.94 -11.27 1.91
N ILE A 111 -2.84 -11.62 2.59
CA ILE A 111 -2.28 -12.98 2.56
C ILE A 111 -3.28 -13.97 3.16
N PHE A 112 -3.85 -13.65 4.32
CA PHE A 112 -4.82 -14.50 4.99
C PHE A 112 -6.04 -14.76 4.10
N TYR A 113 -6.60 -13.70 3.52
CA TYR A 113 -7.72 -13.78 2.59
C TYR A 113 -7.40 -14.69 1.39
N ARG A 114 -6.24 -14.50 0.76
CA ARG A 114 -5.84 -15.27 -0.43
C ARG A 114 -5.54 -16.73 -0.12
N LYS A 115 -4.98 -17.04 1.05
CA LYS A 115 -4.58 -18.40 1.43
C LYS A 115 -5.73 -19.24 1.98
N TYR A 116 -6.63 -18.64 2.77
CA TYR A 116 -7.64 -19.40 3.53
C TYR A 116 -9.07 -19.15 3.06
N ILE A 117 -9.40 -17.92 2.66
CA ILE A 117 -10.78 -17.54 2.34
C ILE A 117 -11.07 -17.77 0.86
N ARG A 118 -10.22 -17.26 -0.04
CA ARG A 118 -10.42 -17.31 -1.50
C ARG A 118 -10.57 -18.76 -2.03
N PRO A 119 -9.72 -19.74 -1.66
CA PRO A 119 -9.86 -21.11 -2.18
C PRO A 119 -11.18 -21.77 -1.76
N SER A 120 -11.63 -21.48 -0.53
CA SER A 120 -12.91 -21.96 0.00
C SER A 120 -14.09 -21.40 -0.80
N LEU A 121 -14.06 -20.10 -1.12
CA LEU A 121 -15.09 -19.44 -1.94
C LEU A 121 -15.08 -19.92 -3.39
N GLU A 122 -13.91 -20.14 -4.00
CA GLU A 122 -13.78 -20.62 -5.38
C GLU A 122 -14.32 -22.05 -5.52
N ARG A 123 -14.01 -22.92 -4.53
CA ARG A 123 -14.57 -24.27 -4.45
C ARG A 123 -16.10 -24.24 -4.35
N SER A 124 -16.66 -23.39 -3.50
CA SER A 124 -18.12 -23.22 -3.39
C SER A 124 -18.78 -22.67 -4.65
N ARG A 125 -18.04 -21.95 -5.51
CA ARG A 125 -18.52 -21.38 -6.78
C ARG A 125 -18.30 -22.29 -7.98
N GLY A 126 -17.83 -23.52 -7.78
CA GLY A 126 -17.53 -24.46 -8.86
C GLY A 126 -16.40 -24.00 -9.80
N ARG A 127 -15.59 -23.01 -9.38
CA ARG A 127 -14.43 -22.57 -10.15
C ARG A 127 -13.22 -23.39 -9.70
N HIS A 128 -12.67 -24.22 -10.59
CA HIS A 128 -11.39 -24.85 -10.33
C HIS A 128 -10.31 -23.78 -10.26
N ALA A 129 -9.47 -23.83 -9.21
CA ALA A 129 -8.38 -22.89 -8.93
C ALA A 129 -7.20 -22.99 -9.91
N LEU A 130 -7.45 -23.33 -11.18
CA LEU A 130 -6.43 -23.71 -12.16
C LEU A 130 -5.90 -22.56 -13.04
N ASP A 131 -6.54 -21.40 -13.10
CA ASP A 131 -6.22 -20.40 -14.15
C ASP A 131 -5.87 -18.99 -13.67
N ASN A 132 -5.52 -18.78 -12.40
CA ASN A 132 -5.05 -17.45 -12.00
C ASN A 132 -3.82 -17.55 -11.10
N PRO A 133 -2.60 -17.31 -11.63
CA PRO A 133 -1.45 -17.13 -10.77
C PRO A 133 -1.84 -16.09 -9.72
N THR A 134 -1.57 -16.38 -8.46
CA THR A 134 -1.80 -15.51 -7.32
C THR A 134 -1.03 -14.22 -7.54
N MET A 135 -1.60 -13.28 -8.31
CA MET A 135 -1.00 -11.97 -8.54
C MET A 135 -0.83 -11.34 -7.18
N GLY A 136 0.42 -11.08 -6.80
CA GLY A 136 0.72 -10.48 -5.51
C GLY A 136 0.03 -9.13 -5.35
N SER A 137 -0.20 -8.73 -4.11
CA SER A 137 -0.78 -7.44 -3.78
C SER A 137 0.32 -6.40 -3.55
N LEU A 138 0.05 -5.17 -3.96
CA LEU A 138 0.85 -3.99 -3.65
C LEU A 138 -0.08 -2.78 -3.57
N GLY A 139 0.30 -1.78 -2.79
CA GLY A 139 -0.42 -0.53 -2.65
C GLY A 139 -0.42 -0.01 -1.22
N ALA A 140 -0.41 1.31 -1.09
CA ALA A 140 -0.52 2.02 0.20
C ALA A 140 -1.92 2.01 0.83
N SER A 141 -2.89 1.33 0.21
CA SER A 141 -4.31 1.44 0.60
C SER A 141 -4.57 0.98 2.03
N GLY A 142 -3.89 -0.07 2.53
CA GLY A 142 -3.97 -0.48 3.93
C GLY A 142 -3.52 0.64 4.89
N SER A 143 -2.40 1.29 4.58
CA SER A 143 -1.88 2.43 5.33
C SER A 143 -2.84 3.62 5.30
N VAL A 144 -3.33 3.98 4.12
CA VAL A 144 -4.24 5.11 3.91
C VAL A 144 -5.58 4.88 4.60
N MET A 145 -6.16 3.67 4.52
CA MET A 145 -7.39 3.33 5.23
C MET A 145 -7.22 3.38 6.75
N GLY A 146 -6.07 2.95 7.28
CA GLY A 146 -5.76 3.08 8.70
C GLY A 146 -5.70 4.53 9.16
N LEU A 147 -5.04 5.40 8.38
CA LEU A 147 -4.99 6.84 8.66
C LEU A 147 -6.37 7.49 8.58
N THR A 148 -7.15 7.20 7.54
CA THR A 148 -8.50 7.76 7.37
C THR A 148 -9.43 7.29 8.48
N THR A 149 -9.36 6.02 8.89
CA THR A 149 -10.11 5.50 10.03
C THR A 149 -9.72 6.23 11.32
N PHE A 150 -8.42 6.40 11.57
CA PHE A 150 -7.96 7.16 12.73
C PHE A 150 -8.48 8.61 12.69
N PHE A 151 -8.36 9.28 11.54
CA PHE A 151 -8.86 10.64 11.36
C PHE A 151 -10.35 10.74 11.69
N ALA A 152 -11.17 9.83 11.14
CA ALA A 152 -12.61 9.80 11.38
C ALA A 152 -12.97 9.57 12.86
N CYS A 153 -12.22 8.75 13.59
CA CYS A 153 -12.47 8.46 15.00
C CYS A 153 -11.93 9.54 15.95
N ALA A 154 -10.76 10.10 15.66
CA ALA A 154 -10.01 10.94 16.60
C ALA A 154 -10.17 12.44 16.34
N CYS A 155 -10.30 12.85 15.07
CA CYS A 155 -10.53 14.24 14.73
C CYS A 155 -12.03 14.50 14.78
N LYS A 156 -12.53 14.92 15.96
CA LYS A 156 -13.88 15.48 16.07
C LYS A 156 -14.01 16.57 15.01
N TRP A 157 -14.95 16.39 14.08
CA TRP A 157 -15.37 17.42 13.15
C TRP A 157 -15.90 18.60 13.98
N ARG A 158 -15.03 19.53 14.37
CA ARG A 158 -15.46 20.87 14.76
C ARG A 158 -15.99 21.50 13.49
N LEU A 159 -17.26 21.22 13.20
CA LEU A 159 -18.08 22.09 12.38
C LEU A 159 -18.04 23.44 13.08
N THR A 160 -17.07 24.29 12.72
CA THR A 160 -17.21 25.72 12.98
C THR A 160 -18.48 26.11 12.24
N PRO A 161 -19.54 26.59 12.92
CA PRO A 161 -20.63 27.21 12.21
C PRO A 161 -20.01 28.38 11.47
N VAL A 162 -20.01 28.31 10.15
CA VAL A 162 -19.82 29.49 9.32
C VAL A 162 -21.05 30.33 9.61
N LEU A 163 -20.91 31.27 10.54
CA LEU A 163 -21.89 32.32 10.78
C LEU A 163 -21.93 33.17 9.49
N LEU A 164 -22.92 32.90 8.65
CA LEU A 164 -23.46 33.82 7.66
C LEU A 164 -24.73 34.44 8.23
#